data_AF-A0A5R9LZR8-F1
#
_entry.id   AF-A0A5R9LZR8-F1
#
_cell.length_a   1.000
_cell.length_b   1.000
_cell.length_c   1.000
_cell.angle_alpha   90.00
_cell.angle_beta   90.00
_cell.angle_gamma   90.00
#
_symmetry.space_group_name_H-M   'P 1'
#
loop_
_entity.id
_entity.type
_entity.pdbx_description
1 polymer ?
#
loop_
_entity_poly.entity_id
_entity_poly.type
_entity_poly.pdbx_seq_one_letter_code
_entity_poly.pdbx_strand_id
1 'polypeptide(L)' 'MPFFALGGGHSPLSDENLHKVAQRHRATAIPVAIAWGLARSPSIVQIPGTGSLSHLAENMAAGALVLDEADMALLGRR' A
#
# COMPACT_ATOMS: atom_id res chain seq x y z
N MET A 1 0.63 18.24 -7.65
CA MET A 1 -0.30 17.12 -7.92
C MET A 1 0.48 15.84 -7.69
N PRO A 2 0.20 14.99 -6.67
CA PRO A 2 0.96 13.77 -6.52
C PRO A 2 0.42 12.73 -7.53
N PHE A 3 0.97 12.79 -8.74
CA PHE A 3 1.15 11.63 -9.59
C PHE A 3 2.26 10.76 -8.95
N PHE A 4 2.24 9.44 -9.14
CA PHE A 4 3.20 8.46 -8.59
C PHE A 4 3.05 8.11 -7.09
N ALA A 5 2.38 7.00 -6.78
CA ALA A 5 2.27 6.52 -5.39
C ALA A 5 3.04 5.23 -5.05
N LEU A 6 3.45 4.43 -6.05
CA LEU A 6 4.26 3.22 -5.83
C LEU A 6 5.77 3.42 -6.09
N GLY A 7 6.24 4.66 -6.16
CA GLY A 7 7.65 4.98 -6.29
C GLY A 7 8.19 4.81 -7.72
N GLY A 8 8.60 5.91 -8.34
CA GLY A 8 9.43 5.87 -9.54
C GLY A 8 10.80 5.33 -9.17
N GLY A 9 10.99 4.01 -9.27
CA GLY A 9 12.28 3.34 -9.11
C GLY A 9 12.66 2.87 -7.71
N HIS A 10 11.94 3.27 -6.65
CA HIS A 10 12.08 2.68 -5.30
C HIS A 10 10.82 1.89 -4.99
N SER A 11 10.91 0.56 -5.08
CA SER A 11 9.77 -0.30 -4.79
C SER A 11 9.54 -0.35 -3.26
N PRO A 12 8.44 0.21 -2.74
CA PRO A 12 8.07 0.00 -1.33
C PRO A 12 7.86 -1.48 -1.02
N LEU A 13 7.71 -2.32 -2.05
CA LEU A 13 7.54 -3.77 -1.91
C LEU A 13 8.77 -4.47 -1.33
N SER A 14 9.95 -3.86 -1.34
CA SER A 14 11.15 -4.43 -0.70
C SER A 14 11.30 -4.07 0.78
N ASP A 15 10.38 -3.27 1.33
CA ASP A 15 10.42 -2.81 2.72
C ASP A 15 9.99 -3.93 3.69
N GLU A 16 10.82 -4.19 4.70
CA GLU A 16 10.55 -5.20 5.73
C GLU A 16 9.32 -4.84 6.57
N ASN A 17 9.10 -3.54 6.85
CA ASN A 17 7.93 -3.07 7.59
C ASN A 17 6.66 -3.30 6.78
N LEU A 18 6.71 -3.10 5.46
CA LEU A 18 5.57 -3.39 4.59
C LEU A 18 5.23 -4.89 4.60
N HIS A 19 6.24 -5.76 4.56
CA HIS A 19 6.04 -7.21 4.68
C HIS A 19 5.45 -7.60 6.05
N LYS A 20 5.92 -7.01 7.15
CA LYS A 20 5.38 -7.27 8.49
C LYS A 20 3.90 -6.92 8.59
N VAL A 21 3.50 -5.77 8.07
CA VAL A 21 2.09 -5.36 8.04
C VAL A 21 1.28 -6.28 7.12
N ALA A 22 1.81 -6.62 5.94
CA ALA A 22 1.15 -7.57 5.04
C ALA A 22 0.88 -8.93 5.69
N GLN A 23 1.83 -9.46 6.47
CA GLN A 23 1.64 -10.70 7.23
C GLN A 23 0.53 -10.56 8.29
N ARG A 24 0.49 -9.46 9.05
CA ARG A 24 -0.57 -9.19 10.05
C ARG A 24 -1.96 -9.21 9.41
N HIS A 25 -2.08 -8.65 8.21
CA HIS A 25 -3.33 -8.55 7.46
C HIS A 25 -3.62 -9.74 6.54
N ARG A 26 -2.75 -10.76 6.50
CA ARG A 26 -2.82 -11.89 5.56
C ARG A 26 -2.98 -11.43 4.10
N ALA A 27 -2.30 -10.35 3.75
CA ALA A 27 -2.33 -9.73 2.44
C ALA A 27 -0.95 -9.80 1.77
N THR A 28 -0.88 -9.47 0.48
CA THR A 28 0.40 -9.16 -0.18
C THR A 28 0.80 -7.70 0.09
N ALA A 29 2.04 -7.34 -0.25
CA ALA A 29 2.58 -6.00 0.03
C ALA A 29 1.89 -4.87 -0.76
N ILE A 30 1.41 -5.15 -1.99
CA ILE A 30 0.77 -4.15 -2.87
C ILE A 30 -0.51 -3.55 -2.24
N PRO A 31 -1.49 -4.37 -1.80
CA PRO A 31 -2.67 -3.86 -1.09
C PRO A 31 -2.33 -2.97 0.10
N VAL A 32 -1.33 -3.35 0.90
CA VAL A 32 -0.90 -2.57 2.08
C VAL A 32 -0.31 -1.23 1.68
N ALA A 33 0.55 -1.20 0.65
CA ALA A 33 1.15 0.05 0.19
C ALA A 33 0.09 1.04 -0.32
N ILE A 34 -0.90 0.55 -1.06
CA ILE A 34 -2.02 1.35 -1.56
C ILE A 34 -2.87 1.86 -0.39
N ALA A 35 -3.27 0.97 0.52
CA ALA A 35 -4.08 1.31 1.69
C ALA A 35 -3.38 2.34 2.59
N TRP A 36 -2.08 2.16 2.83
CA TRP A 36 -1.25 3.11 3.57
C TRP A 36 -1.21 4.46 2.87
N GLY A 37 -1.00 4.49 1.55
CA GLY A 37 -1.04 5.71 0.76
C GLY A 37 -2.35 6.49 0.91
N LEU A 38 -3.49 5.79 0.84
CA LEU A 38 -4.84 6.35 1.01
C LEU A 38 -5.10 6.84 2.44
N ALA A 39 -4.64 6.09 3.45
CA ALA A 39 -4.90 6.40 4.86
C ALA A 39 -4.22 7.70 5.35
N ARG A 40 -3.20 8.20 4.64
CA ARG A 40 -2.45 9.41 5.05
C ARG A 40 -3.24 10.71 4.93
N SER A 41 -4.23 10.79 4.05
CA SER A 41 -5.08 11.98 3.90
C SER A 41 -6.27 11.70 2.99
N PRO A 42 -7.47 12.24 3.30
CA PRO A 42 -8.65 12.12 2.43
C PRO A 42 -8.47 12.77 1.05
N SER A 43 -7.45 13.61 0.86
CA SER A 43 -7.15 14.27 -0.43
C SER A 43 -6.18 13.47 -1.31
N ILE A 44 -5.68 12.31 -0.85
CA ILE A 44 -4.80 11.45 -1.64
C ILE A 44 -5.64 10.47 -2.46
N VAL A 45 -5.39 10.43 -3.76
CA VAL A 45 -5.92 9.40 -4.66
C VAL A 45 -4.77 8.53 -5.15
N GLN A 46 -4.95 7.21 -5.07
CA GLN A 46 -4.04 6.22 -5.65
C GLN A 46 -4.51 5.86 -7.06
N ILE A 47 -3.57 5.81 -8.02
CA ILE A 47 -3.86 5.43 -9.42
C ILE A 47 -2.91 4.30 -9.84
N PRO A 48 -2.97 3.13 -9.20
CA PRO A 48 -2.04 2.05 -9.48
C PRO A 48 -2.28 1.50 -10.89
N GLY A 49 -1.21 1.37 -11.67
CA GLY A 49 -1.25 0.71 -12.97
C GLY A 49 -1.55 -0.78 -12.81
N THR A 50 -2.20 -1.37 -13.81
CA THR A 50 -2.34 -2.82 -13.91
C THR A 50 -2.18 -3.25 -15.37
N GLY A 51 -1.44 -4.34 -15.58
CA GLY A 51 -1.30 -5.01 -16.88
C GLY A 51 -1.87 -6.42 -16.87
N SER A 52 -2.44 -6.89 -15.74
CA SER A 52 -2.94 -8.25 -15.57
C SER A 52 -4.12 -8.29 -14.60
N LEU A 53 -4.93 -9.35 -14.69
CA LEU A 53 -6.03 -9.57 -13.74
C LEU A 53 -5.52 -9.81 -12.32
N SER A 54 -4.35 -10.40 -12.14
CA SER A 54 -3.75 -10.60 -10.81
C SER A 54 -3.41 -9.27 -10.14
N HIS A 55 -2.75 -8.34 -10.84
CA HIS A 55 -2.45 -7.01 -10.29
C HIS A 55 -3.72 -6.20 -10.05
N LEU A 56 -4.74 -6.35 -10.90
CA LEU A 56 -6.03 -5.71 -10.65
C LEU A 56 -6.66 -6.22 -9.34
N ALA A 57 -6.66 -7.54 -9.12
CA ALA A 57 -7.20 -8.12 -7.89
C ALA A 57 -6.45 -7.63 -6.64
N GLU A 58 -5.13 -7.53 -6.69
CA GLU A 58 -4.32 -6.98 -5.60
C GLU A 58 -4.61 -5.49 -5.35
N ASN A 59 -4.72 -4.68 -6.40
CA ASN A 59 -5.07 -3.27 -6.26
C ASN A 59 -6.43 -3.09 -5.58
N MET A 60 -7.41 -3.92 -5.93
CA MET A 60 -8.76 -3.88 -5.36
C MET A 60 -8.79 -4.36 -3.90
N ALA A 61 -7.95 -5.32 -3.52
CA ALA A 61 -7.87 -5.83 -2.15
C ALA A 61 -7.46 -4.75 -1.13
N ALA A 62 -6.79 -3.68 -1.56
CA ALA A 62 -6.42 -2.55 -0.71
C ALA A 62 -7.65 -1.91 -0.01
N GLY A 63 -8.81 -1.87 -0.68
CA GLY A 63 -10.03 -1.28 -0.15
C GLY A 63 -10.64 -2.05 1.03
N ALA A 64 -10.23 -3.30 1.25
CA ALA A 64 -10.67 -4.11 2.38
C ALA A 64 -9.73 -4.02 3.59
N LEU A 65 -8.58 -3.35 3.45
CA LEU A 65 -7.61 -3.22 4.54
C LEU A 65 -7.91 -2.01 5.42
N VAL A 66 -7.97 -2.26 6.73
CA VAL A 66 -8.03 -1.23 7.76
C VAL A 66 -6.71 -1.26 8.52
N LEU A 67 -5.83 -0.31 8.22
CA LEU A 67 -4.55 -0.19 8.91
C LEU A 67 -4.76 0.48 10.26
N ASP A 68 -4.33 -0.20 11.32
CA ASP A 68 -4.43 0.33 12.68
C ASP A 68 -3.33 1.36 12.97
N GLU A 69 -3.38 2.00 14.13
CA GLU A 69 -2.38 2.99 14.53
C GLU A 69 -0.96 2.40 14.60
N ALA A 70 -0.82 1.13 14.97
CA ALA A 70 0.48 0.46 15.05
C ALA A 70 1.04 0.19 13.64
N ASP A 71 0.20 -0.21 12.68
CA ASP A 71 0.57 -0.39 11.29
C ASP A 71 1.00 0.96 10.68
N MET A 72 0.22 2.02 10.91
CA MET A 72 0.54 3.37 10.43
C MET A 72 1.84 3.90 11.04
N ALA A 73 2.05 3.70 12.34
CA ALA A 73 3.27 4.10 13.03
C ALA A 73 4.49 3.30 12.55
N LEU A 74 4.33 2.00 12.25
CA LEU A 74 5.41 1.17 11.74
C LEU A 74 5.83 1.58 10.32
N LEU A 75 4.86 1.83 9.43
CA LEU A 75 5.10 2.25 8.05
C LEU A 75 5.60 3.70 7.92
N GLY A 76 5.42 4.53 8.96
CA GLY A 76 5.92 5.91 9.00
C GLY A 76 7.39 6.04 9.43
N ARG A 77 8.03 4.97 9.92
CA ARG A 77 9.44 4.98 10.34
C ARG A 77 10.34 4.77 9.13
N ARG A 78 11.18 5.76 8.81
CA ARG A 78 12.26 5.68 7.82
C ARG A 78 13.61 5.57 8.50
#